data_AF-A0A0M9E2M0-F1
#
_entry.id   AF-A0A0M9E2M0-F1
#
_cell.length_a   1.000
_cell.length_b   1.000
_cell.length_c   1.000
_cell.angle_alpha   90.00
_cell.angle_beta   90.00
_cell.angle_gamma   90.00
#
_symmetry.space_group_name_H-M   'P 1'
#
loop_
_entity.id
_entity.type
_entity.pdbx_description
1 polymer ?
#
loop_
_entity_poly.entity_id
_entity_poly.type
_entity_poly.pdbx_seq_one_letter_code
_entity_poly.pdbx_strand_id
1 'polypeptide(L)'
;MPQQDYKYLKQRLERAEAVIKAIQSGEIDAVVLNEQVSLIRPEAELRQTEADLQANRQNFQTLFDSIEDFLFIVTTDGIIRHFNPIVENVLGYGPKELIGAHIFQLKLPSIKVLDSYETENKGDNLKFPEIFLSRDGQVIHIETRMTRGTWSGENVFFCLSRDVTDRKKYESELNRLNNELKNLNQDLEQRVKDRTQELNDAKKLAEAANQAKSEFLANMSHELRTPLNGILGYTQILDRDTNLTEKQKNALSVMHRSGEHLLMLINDILDLSKIEAQKMELFPVTIPLDDFLDNIVEIIRIRANNKNIEFIYKKSPDLPSAIRADDKRLRQILFNLLGNAVKFTLKGKVTFDISCKDKGICFKITDTGVGISSANQKKIFQSFQQVDSAITRREGTGLGLPISKRLISLMNSKLYLDSQAGKGSTFWFTVEFPKIEMNSPEAFGNKYELSARAGKEFKILSQQPSSLESIPKTNKHIKPPPKNVLETLNQLAIKGDILRIKKKAIILVENVDYAIFGQRLYDLSTAFNINEIKKMIGGFLSK
;
A
#
# COMPACT_ATOMS: atom_id res chain seq x y z
N MET A 1 72.96 -37.04 -18.39
CA MET A 1 74.29 -36.63 -17.88
C MET A 1 75.20 -36.30 -19.06
N PRO A 2 75.76 -35.09 -19.15
CA PRO A 2 76.57 -34.64 -20.27
C PRO A 2 77.90 -35.41 -20.37
N GLN A 3 78.38 -35.68 -21.60
CA GLN A 3 79.67 -36.35 -21.85
C GLN A 3 80.88 -35.68 -21.16
N GLN A 4 80.78 -34.40 -20.80
CA GLN A 4 81.81 -33.66 -20.06
C GLN A 4 81.94 -34.11 -18.60
N ASP A 5 80.83 -34.40 -17.91
CA ASP A 5 80.86 -34.86 -16.52
C ASP A 5 81.41 -36.29 -16.42
N TYR A 6 81.12 -37.14 -17.41
CA TYR A 6 81.67 -38.50 -17.47
C TYR A 6 83.19 -38.49 -17.74
N LYS A 7 83.66 -37.59 -18.62
CA LYS A 7 85.10 -37.41 -18.88
C LYS A 7 85.83 -36.89 -17.64
N TYR A 8 85.23 -35.95 -16.91
CA TYR A 8 85.77 -35.41 -15.67
C TYR A 8 85.82 -36.45 -14.53
N LEU A 9 84.76 -37.24 -14.36
CA LEU A 9 84.71 -38.33 -13.37
C LEU A 9 85.69 -39.46 -13.70
N LYS A 10 85.81 -39.85 -14.98
CA LYS A 10 86.78 -40.88 -15.42
C LYS A 10 88.22 -40.43 -15.17
N GLN A 11 88.54 -39.16 -15.43
CA GLN A 11 89.88 -38.61 -15.19
C GLN A 11 90.21 -38.48 -13.69
N ARG A 12 89.20 -38.25 -12.83
CA ARG A 12 89.37 -38.32 -11.36
C ARG A 12 89.51 -39.75 -10.85
N LEU A 13 88.82 -40.72 -11.44
CA LEU A 13 88.94 -42.14 -11.09
C LEU A 13 90.32 -42.69 -11.47
N GLU A 14 90.79 -42.40 -12.69
CA GLU A 14 92.14 -42.79 -13.15
C GLU A 14 93.24 -42.14 -12.31
N ARG A 15 93.07 -40.89 -11.88
CA ARG A 15 94.00 -40.22 -10.94
C ARG A 15 93.93 -40.82 -9.54
N ALA A 16 92.74 -41.16 -9.04
CA ALA A 16 92.59 -41.81 -7.73
C ALA A 16 93.19 -43.22 -7.73
N GLU A 17 92.99 -44.01 -8.80
CA GLU A 17 93.60 -45.32 -8.97
C GLU A 17 95.13 -45.22 -9.11
N ALA A 18 95.65 -44.23 -9.82
CA ALA A 18 97.09 -43.98 -9.90
C ALA A 18 97.70 -43.62 -8.54
N VAL A 19 97.01 -42.81 -7.73
CA VAL A 19 97.43 -42.44 -6.37
C VAL A 19 97.36 -43.65 -5.42
N ILE A 20 96.30 -44.47 -5.49
CA ILE A 20 96.19 -45.71 -4.70
C ILE A 20 97.29 -46.71 -5.07
N LYS A 21 97.60 -46.85 -6.37
CA LYS A 21 98.65 -47.76 -6.87
C LYS A 21 100.05 -47.29 -6.45
N ALA A 22 100.29 -45.98 -6.37
CA ALA A 22 101.54 -45.38 -5.87
C ALA A 22 101.68 -45.45 -4.33
N ILE A 23 100.58 -45.47 -3.59
CA ILE A 23 100.56 -45.74 -2.13
C ILE A 23 100.89 -47.21 -1.85
N GLN A 24 100.37 -48.14 -2.65
CA GLN A 24 100.63 -49.58 -2.49
C GLN A 24 102.05 -50.00 -2.89
N SER A 25 102.72 -49.26 -3.79
CA SER A 25 104.13 -49.50 -4.16
C SER A 25 105.15 -48.88 -3.20
N GLY A 26 104.71 -48.13 -2.19
CA GLY A 26 105.58 -47.50 -1.20
C GLY A 26 106.35 -46.27 -1.69
N GLU A 27 105.93 -45.66 -2.81
CA GLU A 27 106.64 -44.51 -3.42
C GLU A 27 106.08 -43.14 -3.01
N ILE A 28 104.98 -43.05 -2.24
CA ILE A 28 104.43 -41.77 -1.79
C ILE A 28 104.12 -41.79 -0.27
N ASP A 29 104.85 -40.97 0.48
CA ASP A 29 104.55 -40.63 1.87
C ASP A 29 103.25 -39.81 1.97
N ALA A 30 102.41 -40.13 2.96
CA ALA A 30 101.12 -39.48 3.25
C ALA A 30 101.18 -37.95 3.47
N VAL A 31 102.39 -37.37 3.55
CA VAL A 31 102.66 -35.95 3.81
C VAL A 31 102.32 -35.07 2.60
N VAL A 32 102.60 -35.52 1.37
CA VAL A 32 102.36 -34.71 0.15
C VAL A 32 100.87 -34.50 -0.14
N LEU A 33 100.02 -35.46 0.26
CA LEU A 33 98.57 -35.36 0.12
C LEU A 33 97.98 -34.32 1.10
N ASN A 34 98.54 -34.24 2.31
CA ASN A 34 98.06 -33.32 3.34
C ASN A 34 98.41 -31.86 3.01
N GLU A 35 99.56 -31.62 2.37
CA GLU A 35 99.99 -30.30 1.92
C GLU A 35 99.15 -29.76 0.74
N GLN A 36 98.82 -30.62 -0.24
CA GLN A 36 97.93 -30.23 -1.35
C GLN A 36 96.48 -30.03 -0.91
N VAL A 37 95.96 -30.84 0.02
CA VAL A 37 94.61 -30.67 0.59
C VAL A 37 94.52 -29.41 1.48
N SER A 38 95.61 -29.07 2.19
CA SER A 38 95.72 -27.84 3.00
C SER A 38 95.68 -26.56 2.18
N LEU A 39 96.15 -26.57 0.93
CA LEU A 39 96.16 -25.40 0.04
C LEU A 39 94.86 -25.24 -0.76
N ILE A 40 94.18 -26.35 -1.10
CA ILE A 40 92.94 -26.33 -1.90
C ILE A 40 91.72 -25.91 -1.06
N ARG A 41 91.71 -26.21 0.24
CA ARG A 41 90.58 -25.94 1.13
C ARG A 41 90.29 -24.43 1.32
N PRO A 42 91.27 -23.55 1.57
CA PRO A 42 91.05 -22.10 1.64
C PRO A 42 90.58 -21.49 0.31
N GLU A 43 91.10 -22.00 -0.82
CA GLU A 43 90.72 -21.49 -2.15
C GLU A 43 89.28 -21.91 -2.53
N ALA A 44 88.86 -23.11 -2.14
CA ALA A 44 87.47 -23.57 -2.30
C ALA A 44 86.50 -22.80 -1.39
N GLU A 45 86.88 -22.52 -0.14
CA GLU A 45 86.09 -21.72 0.80
C GLU A 45 85.95 -20.25 0.35
N LEU A 46 87.01 -19.67 -0.22
CA LEU A 46 86.98 -18.32 -0.81
C LEU A 46 86.04 -18.27 -2.02
N ARG A 47 86.16 -19.22 -2.97
CA ARG A 47 85.28 -19.28 -4.16
C ARG A 47 83.82 -19.50 -3.78
N GLN A 48 83.55 -20.29 -2.73
CA GLN A 48 82.20 -20.46 -2.21
C GLN A 48 81.66 -19.16 -1.61
N THR A 49 82.47 -18.44 -0.83
CA THR A 49 82.08 -17.13 -0.23
C THR A 49 81.82 -16.08 -1.30
N GLU A 50 82.66 -16.03 -2.35
CA GLU A 50 82.47 -15.13 -3.50
C GLU A 50 81.19 -15.46 -4.27
N ALA A 51 80.92 -16.75 -4.51
CA ALA A 51 79.69 -17.20 -5.15
C ALA A 51 78.44 -16.85 -4.31
N ASP A 52 78.50 -17.05 -3.00
CA ASP A 52 77.40 -16.74 -2.08
C ASP A 52 77.16 -15.21 -2.00
N LEU A 53 78.22 -14.40 -1.97
CA LEU A 53 78.12 -12.95 -2.01
C LEU A 53 77.51 -12.45 -3.33
N GLN A 54 77.94 -13.03 -4.46
CA GLN A 54 77.41 -12.71 -5.78
C GLN A 54 75.92 -13.07 -5.87
N ALA A 55 75.55 -14.28 -5.40
CA ALA A 55 74.16 -14.72 -5.37
C ALA A 55 73.30 -13.82 -4.48
N ASN A 56 73.78 -13.44 -3.30
CA ASN A 56 73.05 -12.55 -2.40
C ASN A 56 72.90 -11.13 -2.99
N ARG A 57 73.94 -10.61 -3.65
CA ARG A 57 73.88 -9.33 -4.37
C ARG A 57 72.85 -9.36 -5.49
N GLN A 58 72.83 -10.44 -6.28
CA GLN A 58 71.86 -10.61 -7.36
C GLN A 58 70.43 -10.72 -6.83
N ASN A 59 70.22 -11.47 -5.75
CA ASN A 59 68.91 -11.56 -5.08
C ASN A 59 68.46 -10.19 -4.54
N PHE A 60 69.34 -9.44 -3.89
CA PHE A 60 69.04 -8.08 -3.42
C PHE A 60 68.65 -7.15 -4.56
N GLN A 61 69.44 -7.11 -5.64
CA GLN A 61 69.14 -6.29 -6.81
C GLN A 61 67.80 -6.66 -7.44
N THR A 62 67.54 -7.96 -7.61
CA THR A 62 66.26 -8.45 -8.16
C THR A 62 65.08 -8.02 -7.28
N LEU A 63 65.20 -8.17 -5.95
CA LEU A 63 64.17 -7.73 -5.02
C LEU A 63 63.96 -6.21 -5.10
N PHE A 64 65.05 -5.44 -5.03
CA PHE A 64 65.04 -3.98 -5.06
C PHE A 64 64.40 -3.42 -6.33
N ASP A 65 64.71 -4.02 -7.48
CA ASP A 65 64.18 -3.61 -8.79
C ASP A 65 62.73 -4.07 -9.03
N SER A 66 62.29 -5.14 -8.36
CA SER A 66 60.93 -5.68 -8.47
C SER A 66 59.89 -4.90 -7.64
N ILE A 67 60.32 -4.04 -6.73
CA ILE A 67 59.40 -3.25 -5.90
C ILE A 67 58.79 -2.14 -6.76
N GLU A 68 57.45 -2.14 -6.85
CA GLU A 68 56.67 -1.16 -7.62
C GLU A 68 56.44 0.17 -6.87
N ASP A 69 56.68 0.21 -5.57
CA ASP A 69 56.68 1.44 -4.77
C ASP A 69 58.02 2.18 -4.95
N PHE A 70 58.02 3.50 -4.83
CA PHE A 70 59.26 4.29 -4.90
C PHE A 70 60.11 4.01 -3.66
N LEU A 71 61.34 3.57 -3.88
CA LEU A 71 62.29 3.31 -2.80
C LEU A 71 63.43 4.31 -2.88
N PHE A 72 63.66 5.04 -1.80
CA PHE A 72 64.82 5.92 -1.64
C PHE A 72 65.63 5.52 -0.41
N ILE A 73 66.95 5.62 -0.53
CA ILE A 73 67.87 5.60 0.60
C ILE A 73 68.40 7.03 0.73
N VAL A 74 68.08 7.70 1.83
CA VAL A 74 68.46 9.09 2.07
C VAL A 74 69.29 9.22 3.35
N THR A 75 70.23 10.17 3.40
CA THR A 75 70.93 10.49 4.65
C THR A 75 69.96 11.07 5.68
N THR A 76 70.42 11.24 6.93
CA THR A 76 69.65 11.94 7.97
C THR A 76 69.30 13.38 7.58
N ASP A 77 70.10 13.99 6.72
CA ASP A 77 69.90 15.35 6.19
C ASP A 77 69.09 15.35 4.87
N GLY A 78 68.45 14.24 4.51
CA GLY A 78 67.54 14.14 3.37
C GLY A 78 68.22 14.06 1.99
N ILE A 79 69.53 13.77 1.93
CA ILE A 79 70.28 13.64 0.68
C ILE A 79 70.14 12.23 0.11
N ILE A 80 69.74 12.10 -1.16
CA ILE A 80 69.52 10.81 -1.82
C ILE A 80 70.86 10.11 -2.10
N ARG A 81 71.01 8.88 -1.59
CA ARG A 81 72.15 7.99 -1.83
C ARG A 81 71.86 6.88 -2.82
N HIS A 82 70.61 6.41 -2.87
CA HIS A 82 70.19 5.36 -3.80
C HIS A 82 68.69 5.44 -4.01
N PHE A 83 68.21 4.92 -5.14
CA PHE A 83 66.78 4.71 -5.41
C PHE A 83 66.57 3.53 -6.36
N ASN A 84 65.36 2.97 -6.41
CA ASN A 84 65.00 1.87 -7.33
C ASN A 84 64.55 2.35 -8.71
N PRO A 85 64.62 1.52 -9.77
CA PRO A 85 64.37 1.95 -11.14
C PRO A 85 62.99 2.58 -11.39
N ILE A 86 61.97 2.25 -10.58
CA ILE A 86 60.63 2.85 -10.73
C ILE A 86 60.63 4.38 -10.54
N VAL A 87 61.56 4.92 -9.73
CA VAL A 87 61.75 6.36 -9.56
C VAL A 87 62.15 7.01 -10.89
N GLU A 88 63.07 6.42 -11.63
CA GLU A 88 63.48 6.92 -12.94
C GLU A 88 62.36 6.72 -13.98
N ASN A 89 61.74 5.55 -13.99
CA ASN A 89 60.69 5.19 -14.96
C ASN A 89 59.43 6.06 -14.84
N VAL A 90 59.03 6.42 -13.62
CA VAL A 90 57.75 7.14 -13.37
C VAL A 90 57.98 8.62 -13.06
N LEU A 91 59.03 9.00 -12.32
CA LEU A 91 59.31 10.41 -12.05
C LEU A 91 60.16 11.06 -13.16
N GLY A 92 60.88 10.28 -13.98
CA GLY A 92 61.64 10.79 -15.13
C GLY A 92 62.99 11.44 -14.81
N TYR A 93 63.48 11.27 -13.57
CA TYR A 93 64.77 11.79 -13.13
C TYR A 93 65.81 10.67 -13.07
N GLY A 94 66.98 10.90 -13.68
CA GLY A 94 68.05 9.91 -13.72
C GLY A 94 68.98 9.97 -12.51
N PRO A 95 69.89 8.98 -12.35
CA PRO A 95 70.84 8.93 -11.22
C PRO A 95 71.75 10.16 -11.11
N LYS A 96 72.15 10.76 -12.25
CA LYS A 96 73.00 11.96 -12.27
C LYS A 96 72.32 13.20 -11.68
N GLU A 97 70.99 13.22 -11.68
CA GLU A 97 70.19 14.34 -11.19
C GLU A 97 69.79 14.13 -9.73
N LEU A 98 69.44 12.90 -9.35
CA LEU A 98 68.94 12.60 -8.01
C LEU A 98 70.01 12.22 -6.99
N ILE A 99 71.07 11.51 -7.38
CA ILE A 99 72.10 11.09 -6.41
C ILE A 99 72.87 12.31 -5.93
N GLY A 100 72.87 12.53 -4.61
CA GLY A 100 73.46 13.72 -3.97
C GLY A 100 72.52 14.93 -3.90
N ALA A 101 71.35 14.86 -4.54
CA ALA A 101 70.31 15.87 -4.40
C ALA A 101 69.48 15.67 -3.12
N HIS A 102 68.85 16.75 -2.66
CA HIS A 102 67.93 16.69 -1.53
C HIS A 102 66.55 16.16 -1.97
N ILE A 103 65.96 15.23 -1.22
CA ILE A 103 64.68 14.57 -1.58
C ILE A 103 63.52 15.55 -1.80
N PHE A 104 63.55 16.72 -1.18
CA PHE A 104 62.56 17.78 -1.38
C PHE A 104 62.58 18.45 -2.75
N GLN A 105 63.61 18.24 -3.57
CA GLN A 105 63.58 18.68 -4.97
C GLN A 105 62.47 17.99 -5.77
N LEU A 106 62.01 16.81 -5.31
CA LEU A 106 60.90 16.09 -5.90
C LEU A 106 59.53 16.55 -5.41
N LYS A 107 59.43 17.51 -4.47
CA LYS A 107 58.15 17.93 -3.85
C LYS A 107 57.65 19.28 -4.36
N LEU A 108 56.33 19.50 -4.31
CA LEU A 108 55.75 20.83 -4.52
C LEU A 108 56.24 21.83 -3.45
N PRO A 109 56.59 23.10 -3.78
CA PRO A 109 57.15 24.09 -2.85
C PRO A 109 56.24 24.60 -1.70
N SER A 110 55.25 23.84 -1.26
CA SER A 110 54.34 24.30 -0.21
C SER A 110 53.74 23.15 0.60
N ILE A 111 54.47 22.68 1.61
CA ILE A 111 53.96 22.58 2.99
C ILE A 111 55.17 22.85 3.91
N LYS A 112 54.98 23.71 4.91
CA LYS A 112 55.91 23.91 6.04
C LYS A 112 56.16 22.57 6.73
N VAL A 113 57.26 21.90 6.43
CA VAL A 113 57.66 20.72 7.21
C VAL A 113 59.17 20.72 7.31
N LEU A 114 59.71 21.37 8.33
CA LEU A 114 61.07 21.07 8.77
C LEU A 114 61.28 21.36 10.25
N ASP A 115 60.70 22.43 10.78
CA ASP A 115 60.87 22.79 12.20
C ASP A 115 60.13 21.85 13.19
N SER A 116 59.24 20.98 12.71
CA SER A 116 58.48 20.04 13.55
C SER A 116 58.93 18.57 13.43
N TYR A 117 59.98 18.24 12.65
CA TYR A 117 60.38 16.85 12.43
C TYR A 117 61.25 16.23 13.54
N GLU A 118 61.91 17.05 14.38
CA GLU A 118 62.74 16.53 15.48
C GLU A 118 61.97 16.34 16.80
N THR A 119 60.84 17.03 16.99
CA THR A 119 60.30 17.23 18.34
C THR A 119 59.15 16.31 18.76
N GLU A 120 58.45 15.61 17.86
CA GLU A 120 57.19 14.95 18.27
C GLU A 120 57.03 13.43 18.16
N ASN A 121 57.87 12.62 17.50
CA ASN A 121 57.53 11.18 17.36
C ASN A 121 58.72 10.20 17.40
N LYS A 122 58.94 9.58 18.56
CA LYS A 122 59.88 8.45 18.78
C LYS A 122 59.30 7.10 18.35
N GLY A 123 58.97 6.90 17.06
CA GLY A 123 58.50 5.60 16.56
C GLY A 123 58.76 5.35 15.07
N ASP A 124 59.14 4.12 14.73
CA ASP A 124 59.61 3.65 13.40
C ASP A 124 58.56 3.63 12.26
N ASN A 125 57.43 4.34 12.40
CA ASN A 125 56.37 4.36 11.39
C ASN A 125 55.75 5.76 11.26
N LEU A 126 56.43 6.62 10.52
CA LEU A 126 55.87 7.89 10.10
C LEU A 126 55.14 7.71 8.77
N LYS A 127 53.87 8.13 8.70
CA LYS A 127 53.06 8.18 7.48
C LYS A 127 52.81 9.63 7.10
N PHE A 128 53.28 10.06 5.94
CA PHE A 128 53.09 11.43 5.47
C PHE A 128 52.35 11.43 4.13
N PRO A 129 51.25 12.20 4.00
CA PRO A 129 50.71 12.52 2.70
C PRO A 129 51.63 13.56 2.04
N GLU A 130 52.39 13.13 1.05
CA GLU A 130 53.27 14.00 0.28
C GLU A 130 52.87 13.97 -1.20
N ILE A 131 53.43 14.89 -1.96
CA ILE A 131 53.27 14.92 -3.41
C ILE A 131 54.67 14.87 -4.01
N PHE A 132 54.91 13.93 -4.92
CA PHE A 132 56.01 14.01 -5.86
C PHE A 132 55.58 14.73 -7.13
N LEU A 133 56.52 15.46 -7.71
CA LEU A 133 56.41 16.05 -9.02
C LEU A 133 57.32 15.25 -9.96
N SER A 134 56.76 14.71 -11.04
CA SER A 134 57.56 14.13 -12.12
C SER A 134 58.20 15.25 -12.96
N ARG A 135 59.21 14.90 -13.76
CA ARG A 135 59.88 15.81 -14.71
C ARG A 135 58.90 16.51 -15.65
N ASP A 136 57.84 15.82 -16.07
CA ASP A 136 56.80 16.36 -16.96
C ASP A 136 55.74 17.20 -16.22
N GLY A 137 55.93 17.43 -14.91
CA GLY A 137 55.05 18.24 -14.07
C GLY A 137 53.81 17.50 -13.55
N GLN A 138 53.73 16.17 -13.71
CA GLN A 138 52.62 15.40 -13.13
C GLN A 138 52.74 15.32 -11.61
N VAL A 139 51.62 15.54 -10.94
CA VAL A 139 51.47 15.46 -9.48
C VAL A 139 51.11 14.03 -9.09
N ILE A 140 51.97 13.43 -8.29
CA ILE A 140 51.84 12.05 -7.79
C ILE A 140 51.66 12.12 -6.27
N HIS A 141 50.48 11.71 -5.80
CA HIS A 141 50.22 11.62 -4.36
C HIS A 141 50.91 10.39 -3.81
N ILE A 142 51.66 10.54 -2.73
CA ILE A 142 52.37 9.43 -2.10
C ILE A 142 52.02 9.25 -0.62
N GLU A 143 52.10 8.01 -0.17
CA GLU A 143 52.12 7.65 1.24
C GLU A 143 53.51 7.06 1.55
N THR A 144 54.34 7.83 2.26
CA THR A 144 55.72 7.43 2.57
C THR A 144 55.80 6.77 3.94
N ARG A 145 56.51 5.65 4.01
CA ARG A 145 57.01 5.04 5.25
C ARG A 145 58.53 5.14 5.28
N MET A 146 59.08 5.54 6.42
CA MET A 146 60.53 5.65 6.62
C MET A 146 61.01 4.71 7.73
N THR A 147 62.12 4.03 7.49
CA THR A 147 62.78 3.16 8.49
C THR A 147 64.25 3.53 8.59
N ARG A 148 64.78 3.67 9.80
CA ARG A 148 66.19 4.02 10.03
C ARG A 148 67.07 2.78 9.88
N GLY A 149 68.24 2.94 9.28
CA GLY A 149 69.26 1.88 9.20
C GLY A 149 70.62 2.43 8.82
N THR A 150 71.52 1.53 8.40
CA THR A 150 72.86 1.89 7.94
C THR A 150 73.07 1.46 6.49
N TRP A 151 73.77 2.29 5.72
CA TRP A 151 74.16 2.00 4.34
C TRP A 151 75.61 2.39 4.12
N SER A 152 76.46 1.43 3.78
CA SER A 152 77.91 1.63 3.66
C SER A 152 78.57 2.26 4.90
N GLY A 153 78.01 2.02 6.10
CA GLY A 153 78.49 2.57 7.37
C GLY A 153 77.95 3.96 7.73
N GLU A 154 77.19 4.62 6.85
CA GLU A 154 76.49 5.87 7.14
C GLU A 154 75.07 5.61 7.69
N ASN A 155 74.60 6.47 8.60
CA ASN A 155 73.20 6.43 9.07
C ASN A 155 72.27 7.00 7.98
N VAL A 156 71.27 6.21 7.61
CA VAL A 156 70.33 6.54 6.53
C VAL A 156 68.89 6.22 6.92
N PHE A 157 67.96 6.76 6.16
CA PHE A 157 66.56 6.34 6.12
C PHE A 157 66.28 5.59 4.82
N PHE A 158 65.64 4.42 4.98
CA PHE A 158 64.99 3.69 3.90
C PHE A 158 63.56 4.18 3.79
N CYS A 159 63.25 4.89 2.71
CA CYS A 159 61.94 5.46 2.42
C CYS A 159 61.24 4.58 1.38
N LEU A 160 60.06 4.07 1.72
CA LEU A 160 59.15 3.40 0.81
C LEU A 160 57.93 4.29 0.59
N SER A 161 57.78 4.85 -0.59
CA SER A 161 56.71 5.77 -0.96
C SER A 161 55.80 5.13 -1.99
N ARG A 162 54.54 4.90 -1.60
CA ARG A 162 53.53 4.31 -2.49
C ARG A 162 52.75 5.39 -3.23
N ASP A 163 52.55 5.24 -4.53
CA ASP A 163 51.62 6.07 -5.30
C ASP A 163 50.17 5.75 -4.90
N VAL A 164 49.44 6.79 -4.50
CA VAL A 164 48.04 6.73 -4.07
C VAL A 164 47.16 7.73 -4.83
N THR A 165 47.63 8.20 -5.99
CA THR A 165 46.98 9.23 -6.81
C THR A 165 45.57 8.82 -7.22
N ASP A 166 45.40 7.65 -7.83
CA ASP A 166 44.08 7.19 -8.27
C ASP A 166 43.14 6.94 -7.10
N ARG A 167 43.65 6.36 -6.00
CA ARG A 167 42.88 6.19 -4.77
C ARG A 167 42.36 7.54 -4.25
N LYS A 168 43.22 8.57 -4.21
CA LYS A 168 42.84 9.92 -3.76
C LYS A 168 41.81 10.58 -4.68
N LYS A 169 41.92 10.39 -5.99
CA LYS A 169 40.92 10.87 -6.97
C LYS A 169 39.55 10.22 -6.71
N TYR A 170 39.50 8.89 -6.59
CA TYR A 170 38.25 8.17 -6.33
C TYR A 170 37.64 8.54 -4.99
N GLU A 171 38.44 8.68 -3.93
CA GLU A 171 37.96 9.15 -2.62
C GLU A 171 37.31 10.53 -2.72
N SER A 172 37.93 11.47 -3.44
CA SER A 172 37.38 12.81 -3.63
C SER A 172 36.08 12.80 -4.42
N GLU A 173 35.99 12.00 -5.49
CA GLU A 173 34.79 11.89 -6.32
C GLU A 173 33.63 11.23 -5.54
N LEU A 174 33.90 10.14 -4.82
CA LEU A 174 32.92 9.50 -3.96
C LEU A 174 32.39 10.44 -2.88
N ASN A 175 33.27 11.21 -2.24
CA ASN A 175 32.85 12.20 -1.24
C ASN A 175 31.95 13.28 -1.86
N ARG A 176 32.27 13.74 -3.07
CA ARG A 176 31.43 14.69 -3.81
C ARG A 176 30.06 14.11 -4.11
N LEU A 177 29.99 12.92 -4.71
CA LEU A 177 28.74 12.25 -5.08
C LEU A 177 27.87 11.95 -3.85
N ASN A 178 28.48 11.50 -2.74
CA ASN A 178 27.75 11.27 -1.50
C ASN A 178 27.12 12.54 -0.94
N ASN A 179 27.82 13.68 -1.01
CA ASN A 179 27.28 14.96 -0.59
C ASN A 179 26.14 15.43 -1.51
N GLU A 180 26.29 15.29 -2.83
CA GLU A 180 25.23 15.60 -3.79
C GLU A 180 23.98 14.74 -3.55
N LEU A 181 24.16 13.42 -3.37
CA LEU A 181 23.08 12.48 -3.08
C LEU A 181 22.38 12.79 -1.75
N LYS A 182 23.13 13.16 -0.71
CA LYS A 182 22.58 13.56 0.58
C LYS A 182 21.70 14.80 0.45
N ASN A 183 22.17 15.83 -0.27
CA ASN A 183 21.39 17.05 -0.49
C ASN A 183 20.13 16.77 -1.30
N LEU A 184 20.23 15.95 -2.35
CA LEU A 184 19.08 15.56 -3.16
C LEU A 184 18.05 14.79 -2.34
N ASN A 185 18.47 13.84 -1.51
CA ASN A 185 17.56 13.10 -0.64
C ASN A 185 16.84 14.01 0.34
N GLN A 186 17.53 15.00 0.94
CA GLN A 186 16.88 15.98 1.83
C GLN A 186 15.85 16.85 1.11
N ASP A 187 16.15 17.33 -0.10
CA ASP A 187 15.18 18.07 -0.92
C ASP A 187 13.97 17.19 -1.31
N LEU A 188 14.21 15.94 -1.70
CA LEU A 188 13.14 14.98 -2.02
C LEU A 188 12.25 14.69 -0.80
N GLU A 189 12.84 14.43 0.37
CA GLU A 189 12.10 14.20 1.62
C GLU A 189 11.21 15.41 1.95
N GLN A 190 11.74 16.62 1.81
CA GLN A 190 10.99 17.84 2.06
C GLN A 190 9.84 18.01 1.07
N ARG A 191 10.08 17.81 -0.24
CA ARG A 191 9.02 17.86 -1.27
C ARG A 191 7.94 16.81 -1.04
N VAL A 192 8.32 15.58 -0.68
CA VAL A 192 7.35 14.52 -0.36
C VAL A 192 6.50 14.91 0.83
N LYS A 193 7.10 15.46 1.88
CA LYS A 193 6.39 15.94 3.07
C LYS A 193 5.39 17.05 2.72
N ASP A 194 5.82 18.06 1.97
CA ASP A 194 4.97 19.19 1.58
C ASP A 194 3.79 18.73 0.69
N ARG A 195 4.06 17.89 -0.31
CA ARG A 195 3.01 17.31 -1.16
C ARG A 195 2.05 16.42 -0.39
N THR A 196 2.54 15.67 0.58
CA THR A 196 1.69 14.82 1.43
C THR A 196 0.75 15.67 2.29
N GLN A 197 1.26 16.80 2.80
CA GLN A 197 0.45 17.74 3.59
C GLN A 197 -0.62 18.42 2.72
N GLU A 198 -0.23 18.96 1.56
CA GLU A 198 -1.17 19.56 0.59
C GLU A 198 -2.30 18.59 0.23
N LEU A 199 -1.95 17.33 -0.06
CA LEU A 199 -2.91 16.29 -0.44
C LEU A 199 -3.86 15.95 0.72
N ASN A 200 -3.34 15.86 1.95
CA ASN A 200 -4.16 15.62 3.13
C ASN A 200 -5.14 16.77 3.40
N ASP A 201 -4.71 18.02 3.22
CA ASP A 201 -5.58 19.18 3.44
C ASP A 201 -6.66 19.29 2.35
N ALA A 202 -6.30 19.07 1.09
CA ALA A 202 -7.25 18.99 -0.01
C ALA A 202 -8.28 17.86 0.21
N LYS A 203 -7.84 16.69 0.70
CA LYS A 203 -8.72 15.57 1.03
C LYS A 203 -9.72 15.95 2.14
N LYS A 204 -9.24 16.55 3.24
CA LYS A 204 -10.11 16.99 4.35
C LYS A 204 -11.16 18.00 3.89
N LEU A 205 -10.78 18.96 3.04
CA LEU A 205 -11.72 19.94 2.47
C LEU A 205 -12.79 19.25 1.61
N ALA A 206 -12.38 18.30 0.76
CA ALA A 206 -13.32 17.54 -0.08
C ALA A 206 -14.29 16.69 0.76
N GLU A 207 -13.80 16.05 1.82
CA GLU A 207 -14.62 15.26 2.75
C GLU A 207 -15.63 16.14 3.51
N ALA A 208 -15.17 17.28 4.03
CA ALA A 208 -16.04 18.25 4.70
C ALA A 208 -17.14 18.78 3.77
N ALA A 209 -16.78 19.10 2.52
CA ALA A 209 -17.75 19.53 1.50
C ALA A 209 -18.79 18.45 1.17
N ASN A 210 -18.36 17.19 1.03
CA ASN A 210 -19.27 16.07 0.80
C ASN A 210 -20.20 15.81 1.99
N GLN A 211 -19.69 15.94 3.22
CA GLN A 211 -20.52 15.83 4.41
C GLN A 211 -21.56 16.94 4.47
N ALA A 212 -21.16 18.20 4.27
CA ALA A 212 -22.07 19.33 4.23
C ALA A 212 -23.14 19.19 3.14
N LYS A 213 -22.75 18.75 1.93
CA LYS A 213 -23.67 18.42 0.83
C LYS A 213 -24.71 17.37 1.26
N SER A 214 -24.27 16.31 1.94
CA SER A 214 -25.14 15.23 2.39
C SER A 214 -26.14 15.68 3.46
N GLU A 215 -25.68 16.47 4.43
CA GLU A 215 -26.51 17.04 5.50
C GLU A 215 -27.54 18.04 4.93
N PHE A 216 -27.10 18.91 4.02
CA PHE A 216 -27.98 19.83 3.30
C PHE A 216 -29.10 19.09 2.56
N LEU A 217 -28.76 18.05 1.77
CA LEU A 217 -29.75 17.29 1.02
C LEU A 217 -30.72 16.52 1.95
N ALA A 218 -30.21 15.95 3.05
CA ALA A 218 -31.04 15.28 4.05
C ALA A 218 -32.08 16.23 4.67
N ASN A 219 -31.64 17.41 5.10
CA ASN A 219 -32.53 18.42 5.70
C ASN A 219 -33.54 18.94 4.67
N MET A 220 -33.09 19.30 3.47
CA MET A 220 -33.97 19.77 2.40
C MET A 220 -35.02 18.74 2.02
N SER A 221 -34.70 17.46 2.00
CA SER A 221 -35.71 16.43 1.75
C SER A 221 -36.81 16.40 2.81
N HIS A 222 -36.45 16.55 4.09
CA HIS A 222 -37.44 16.59 5.17
C HIS A 222 -38.33 17.84 5.08
N GLU A 223 -37.72 19.00 4.82
CA GLU A 223 -38.44 20.28 4.66
C GLU A 223 -39.34 20.30 3.42
N LEU A 224 -38.97 19.60 2.34
CA LEU A 224 -39.81 19.48 1.14
C LEU A 224 -40.92 18.42 1.30
N ARG A 225 -40.66 17.32 2.01
CA ARG A 225 -41.64 16.23 2.19
C ARG A 225 -42.87 16.68 2.97
N THR A 226 -42.68 17.49 4.01
CA THR A 226 -43.76 17.92 4.90
C THR A 226 -44.87 18.72 4.18
N PRO A 227 -44.58 19.84 3.48
CA PRO A 227 -45.61 20.58 2.75
C PRO A 227 -46.18 19.77 1.58
N LEU A 228 -45.35 18.95 0.93
CA LEU A 228 -45.78 18.13 -0.21
C LEU A 228 -46.77 17.03 0.20
N ASN A 229 -46.53 16.38 1.34
CA ASN A 229 -47.48 15.43 1.93
C ASN A 229 -48.80 16.12 2.31
N GLY A 230 -48.76 17.39 2.75
CA GLY A 230 -49.96 18.20 2.97
C GLY A 230 -50.75 18.42 1.68
N ILE A 231 -50.08 18.87 0.62
CA ILE A 231 -50.70 19.05 -0.72
C ILE A 231 -51.30 17.74 -1.21
N LEU A 232 -50.56 16.63 -1.15
CA LEU A 232 -51.03 15.32 -1.58
C LEU A 232 -52.23 14.84 -0.75
N GLY A 233 -52.20 15.03 0.57
CA GLY A 233 -53.33 14.72 1.46
C GLY A 233 -54.59 15.47 1.07
N TYR A 234 -54.50 16.78 0.81
CA TYR A 234 -55.65 17.56 0.33
C TYR A 234 -56.12 17.12 -1.06
N THR A 235 -55.22 16.81 -1.99
CA THR A 235 -55.64 16.30 -3.30
C THR A 235 -56.41 14.98 -3.18
N GLN A 236 -56.00 14.08 -2.28
CA GLN A 236 -56.70 12.81 -2.01
C GLN A 236 -58.06 13.01 -1.31
N ILE A 237 -58.17 14.00 -0.43
CA ILE A 237 -59.44 14.34 0.22
C ILE A 237 -60.41 14.92 -0.80
N LEU A 238 -59.95 15.88 -1.62
CA LEU A 238 -60.77 16.51 -2.64
C LEU A 238 -61.22 15.51 -3.72
N ASP A 239 -60.38 14.56 -4.10
CA ASP A 239 -60.72 13.53 -5.10
C ASP A 239 -61.91 12.65 -4.68
N ARG A 240 -62.27 12.62 -3.39
CA ARG A 240 -63.45 11.91 -2.87
C ARG A 240 -64.75 12.71 -2.96
N ASP A 241 -64.70 13.99 -3.32
CA ASP A 241 -65.89 14.83 -3.47
C ASP A 241 -66.64 14.48 -4.76
N THR A 242 -67.89 14.03 -4.62
CA THR A 242 -68.74 13.60 -5.73
C THR A 242 -69.24 14.75 -6.60
N ASN A 243 -69.12 16.00 -6.15
CA ASN A 243 -69.58 17.19 -6.88
C ASN A 243 -68.50 17.79 -7.81
N LEU A 244 -67.32 17.17 -7.92
CA LEU A 244 -66.26 17.66 -8.80
C LEU A 244 -66.60 17.48 -10.28
N THR A 245 -66.39 18.54 -11.04
CA THR A 245 -66.43 18.48 -12.51
C THR A 245 -65.28 17.63 -13.07
N GLU A 246 -65.46 17.04 -14.24
CA GLU A 246 -64.42 16.27 -14.93
C GLU A 246 -63.11 17.06 -15.14
N LYS A 247 -63.20 18.37 -15.36
CA LYS A 247 -62.02 19.23 -15.47
C LYS A 247 -61.26 19.36 -14.14
N GLN A 248 -61.99 19.43 -13.02
CA GLN A 248 -61.39 19.49 -11.68
C GLN A 248 -60.78 18.15 -11.25
N LYS A 249 -61.44 17.02 -11.54
CA LYS A 249 -60.87 15.68 -11.31
C LYS A 249 -59.57 15.48 -12.09
N ASN A 250 -59.55 15.86 -13.37
CA ASN A 250 -58.33 15.81 -14.18
C ASN A 250 -57.22 16.70 -13.60
N ALA A 251 -57.55 17.91 -13.14
CA ALA A 251 -56.56 18.79 -12.50
C ALA A 251 -56.01 18.21 -11.18
N LEU A 252 -56.87 17.62 -10.34
CA LEU A 252 -56.47 16.93 -9.10
C LEU A 252 -55.57 15.73 -9.38
N SER A 253 -55.92 14.91 -10.37
CA SER A 253 -55.09 13.78 -10.81
C SER A 253 -53.70 14.23 -11.28
N VAL A 254 -53.62 15.33 -12.05
CA VAL A 254 -52.34 15.90 -12.49
C VAL A 254 -51.52 16.43 -11.31
N MET A 255 -52.15 17.13 -10.35
CA MET A 255 -51.48 17.64 -9.15
C MET A 255 -50.95 16.48 -8.28
N HIS A 256 -51.77 15.46 -8.03
CA HIS A 256 -51.38 14.28 -7.26
C HIS A 256 -50.21 13.55 -7.91
N ARG A 257 -50.30 13.26 -9.21
CA ARG A 257 -49.21 12.60 -9.96
C ARG A 257 -47.91 13.42 -9.94
N SER A 258 -48.01 14.74 -10.01
CA SER A 258 -46.85 15.64 -9.98
C SER A 258 -46.19 15.67 -8.60
N GLY A 259 -46.97 15.66 -7.53
CA GLY A 259 -46.45 15.61 -6.16
C GLY A 259 -45.78 14.28 -5.81
N GLU A 260 -46.37 13.15 -6.22
CA GLU A 260 -45.75 11.83 -6.09
C GLU A 260 -44.43 11.73 -6.87
N HIS A 261 -44.41 12.30 -8.09
CA HIS A 261 -43.18 12.35 -8.89
C HIS A 261 -42.07 13.16 -8.20
N LEU A 262 -42.42 14.29 -7.58
CA LEU A 262 -41.45 15.12 -6.84
C LEU A 262 -40.93 14.40 -5.58
N LEU A 263 -41.80 13.70 -4.84
CA LEU A 263 -41.38 12.87 -3.70
C LEU A 263 -40.39 11.78 -4.13
N MET A 264 -40.67 11.10 -5.24
CA MET A 264 -39.77 10.09 -5.80
C MET A 264 -38.40 10.69 -6.15
N LEU A 265 -38.38 11.85 -6.83
CA LEU A 265 -37.16 12.59 -7.17
C LEU A 265 -36.31 12.93 -5.94
N ILE A 266 -36.96 13.49 -4.92
CA ILE A 266 -36.28 13.87 -3.67
C ILE A 266 -35.69 12.63 -2.99
N ASN A 267 -36.45 11.53 -2.93
CA ASN A 267 -35.98 10.28 -2.34
C ASN A 267 -34.82 9.66 -3.14
N ASP A 268 -34.86 9.72 -4.47
CA ASP A 268 -33.77 9.26 -5.35
C ASP A 268 -32.48 10.07 -5.11
N ILE A 269 -32.59 11.39 -4.98
CA ILE A 269 -31.44 12.28 -4.67
C ILE A 269 -30.85 11.95 -3.30
N LEU A 270 -31.70 11.70 -2.29
CA LEU A 270 -31.25 11.29 -0.97
C LEU A 270 -30.55 9.93 -0.99
N ASP A 271 -31.11 8.96 -1.71
CA ASP A 271 -30.52 7.63 -1.82
C ASP A 271 -29.15 7.73 -2.49
N LEU A 272 -29.04 8.49 -3.59
CA LEU A 272 -27.75 8.76 -4.24
C LEU A 272 -26.75 9.41 -3.27
N SER A 273 -27.18 10.39 -2.48
CA SER A 273 -26.31 11.08 -1.51
C SER A 273 -25.81 10.15 -0.40
N LYS A 274 -26.69 9.29 0.13
CA LYS A 274 -26.32 8.27 1.14
C LYS A 274 -25.35 7.25 0.57
N ILE A 275 -25.54 6.87 -0.68
CA ILE A 275 -24.68 5.96 -1.43
C ILE A 275 -23.28 6.56 -1.68
N GLU A 276 -23.22 7.83 -2.13
CA GLU A 276 -21.97 8.56 -2.38
C GLU A 276 -21.16 8.70 -1.09
N ALA A 277 -21.84 8.96 0.03
CA ALA A 277 -21.24 9.07 1.36
C ALA A 277 -20.87 7.72 2.01
N GLN A 278 -21.07 6.57 1.34
CA GLN A 278 -20.91 5.22 1.92
C GLN A 278 -21.72 4.97 3.20
N LYS A 279 -22.81 5.73 3.41
CA LYS A 279 -23.70 5.63 4.59
C LYS A 279 -24.93 4.76 4.33
N MET A 280 -25.02 4.10 3.17
CA MET A 280 -26.13 3.21 2.85
C MET A 280 -25.83 1.78 3.30
N GLU A 281 -26.61 1.31 4.27
CA GLU A 281 -26.59 -0.07 4.76
C GLU A 281 -27.81 -0.84 4.20
N LEU A 282 -27.62 -2.13 3.92
CA LEU A 282 -28.71 -3.04 3.53
C LEU A 282 -29.32 -3.68 4.79
N PHE A 283 -30.64 -3.80 4.82
CA PHE A 283 -31.37 -4.40 5.93
C PHE A 283 -32.08 -5.69 5.47
N PRO A 284 -31.36 -6.82 5.39
CA PRO A 284 -31.90 -8.04 4.81
C PRO A 284 -32.89 -8.74 5.75
N VAL A 285 -34.08 -9.01 5.22
CA VAL A 285 -35.19 -9.72 5.88
C VAL A 285 -35.53 -10.99 5.10
N THR A 286 -36.25 -11.92 5.72
CA THR A 286 -36.79 -13.09 5.03
C THR A 286 -37.97 -12.67 4.16
N ILE A 287 -37.87 -12.94 2.86
CA ILE A 287 -38.87 -12.59 1.84
C ILE A 287 -39.38 -13.89 1.22
N PRO A 288 -40.70 -14.16 1.28
CA PRO A 288 -41.35 -15.18 0.46
C PRO A 288 -41.24 -14.75 -1.00
N LEU A 289 -40.47 -15.49 -1.79
CA LEU A 289 -40.06 -15.04 -3.11
C LEU A 289 -41.26 -14.96 -4.07
N ASP A 290 -42.21 -15.87 -3.93
CA ASP A 290 -43.39 -15.95 -4.79
C ASP A 290 -44.29 -14.74 -4.62
N ASP A 291 -44.76 -14.48 -3.40
CA ASP A 291 -45.54 -13.29 -3.07
C ASP A 291 -44.82 -12.00 -3.50
N PHE A 292 -43.51 -11.94 -3.28
CA PHE A 292 -42.71 -10.78 -3.63
C PHE A 292 -42.75 -10.49 -5.13
N LEU A 293 -42.55 -11.53 -5.95
CA LEU A 293 -42.50 -11.43 -7.40
C LEU A 293 -43.88 -11.19 -8.00
N ASP A 294 -44.91 -11.87 -7.51
CA ASP A 294 -46.29 -11.74 -8.01
C ASP A 294 -46.79 -10.30 -7.88
N ASN A 295 -46.54 -9.67 -6.73
CA ASN A 295 -46.85 -8.25 -6.52
C ASN A 295 -46.17 -7.32 -7.55
N ILE A 296 -44.91 -7.58 -7.91
CA ILE A 296 -44.18 -6.76 -8.88
C ILE A 296 -44.71 -7.02 -10.29
N VAL A 297 -44.92 -8.29 -10.64
CA VAL A 297 -45.42 -8.74 -11.94
C VAL A 297 -46.80 -8.16 -12.22
N GLU A 298 -47.71 -8.15 -11.23
CA GLU A 298 -49.06 -7.61 -11.38
C GLU A 298 -49.04 -6.11 -11.69
N ILE A 299 -48.29 -5.32 -10.92
CA ILE A 299 -48.17 -3.88 -11.13
C ILE A 299 -47.59 -3.56 -12.52
N ILE A 300 -46.56 -4.29 -12.95
CA ILE A 300 -45.94 -4.08 -14.25
C ILE A 300 -46.86 -4.54 -15.39
N ARG A 301 -47.62 -5.62 -15.20
CA ARG A 301 -48.60 -6.10 -16.18
C ARG A 301 -49.70 -5.07 -16.45
N ILE A 302 -50.21 -4.41 -15.41
CA ILE A 302 -51.20 -3.32 -15.56
C ILE A 302 -50.59 -2.18 -16.39
N ARG A 303 -49.35 -1.77 -16.11
CA ARG A 303 -48.67 -0.71 -16.86
C ARG A 303 -48.42 -1.08 -18.32
N ALA A 304 -48.04 -2.33 -18.59
CA ALA A 304 -47.83 -2.82 -19.94
C ALA A 304 -49.15 -2.88 -20.73
N ASN A 305 -50.23 -3.36 -20.11
CA ASN A 305 -51.57 -3.41 -20.71
C ASN A 305 -52.10 -2.01 -21.06
N ASN A 306 -51.89 -1.01 -20.19
CA ASN A 306 -52.28 0.38 -20.47
C ASN A 306 -51.56 0.97 -21.71
N LYS A 307 -50.41 0.40 -22.10
CA LYS A 307 -49.66 0.75 -23.32
C LYS A 307 -49.84 -0.26 -24.46
N ASN A 308 -50.68 -1.28 -24.29
CA ASN A 308 -50.84 -2.40 -25.23
C ASN A 308 -49.50 -3.09 -25.59
N ILE A 309 -48.65 -3.30 -24.58
CA ILE A 309 -47.37 -4.01 -24.69
C ILE A 309 -47.55 -5.41 -24.10
N GLU A 310 -47.10 -6.44 -24.81
CA GLU A 310 -47.13 -7.82 -24.31
C GLU A 310 -46.11 -7.98 -23.16
N PHE A 311 -46.55 -8.45 -22.00
CA PHE A 311 -45.67 -8.71 -20.86
C PHE A 311 -45.57 -10.20 -20.56
N ILE A 312 -44.36 -10.75 -20.73
CA ILE A 312 -44.06 -12.18 -20.55
C ILE A 312 -43.27 -12.35 -19.26
N TYR A 313 -43.82 -13.13 -18.33
CA TYR A 313 -43.11 -13.50 -17.10
C TYR A 313 -42.70 -14.98 -17.15
N LYS A 314 -41.40 -15.24 -16.97
CA LYS A 314 -40.81 -16.57 -16.95
C LYS A 314 -40.14 -16.79 -15.60
N LYS A 315 -40.57 -17.85 -14.91
CA LYS A 315 -40.07 -18.23 -13.58
C LYS A 315 -39.52 -19.65 -13.65
N SER A 316 -38.26 -19.82 -13.24
CA SER A 316 -37.68 -21.17 -13.12
C SER A 316 -38.29 -21.94 -11.94
N PRO A 317 -38.54 -23.25 -12.08
CA PRO A 317 -39.01 -24.10 -10.98
C PRO A 317 -37.97 -24.26 -9.86
N ASP A 318 -36.68 -24.02 -10.13
CA ASP A 318 -35.58 -24.25 -9.17
C ASP A 318 -35.35 -23.08 -8.19
N LEU A 319 -36.30 -22.14 -8.12
CA LEU A 319 -36.19 -20.98 -7.22
C LEU A 319 -36.52 -21.37 -5.78
N PRO A 320 -35.79 -20.84 -4.78
CA PRO A 320 -36.10 -21.09 -3.37
C PRO A 320 -37.44 -20.44 -2.99
N SER A 321 -38.18 -21.05 -2.06
CA SER A 321 -39.45 -20.50 -1.56
C SER A 321 -39.28 -19.16 -0.84
N ALA A 322 -38.13 -18.96 -0.18
CA ALA A 322 -37.78 -17.71 0.47
C ALA A 322 -36.31 -17.34 0.30
N ILE A 323 -36.04 -16.02 0.31
CA ILE A 323 -34.69 -15.44 0.25
C ILE A 323 -34.47 -14.46 1.39
N ARG A 324 -33.21 -14.29 1.81
CA ARG A 324 -32.83 -13.22 2.74
C ARG A 324 -32.26 -12.02 1.99
N ALA A 325 -33.06 -10.95 1.85
CA ALA A 325 -32.71 -9.77 1.05
C ALA A 325 -33.33 -8.48 1.62
N ASP A 326 -32.82 -7.32 1.22
CA ASP A 326 -33.47 -6.05 1.52
C ASP A 326 -34.67 -5.84 0.58
N ASP A 327 -35.87 -6.06 1.11
CA ASP A 327 -37.14 -6.00 0.36
C ASP A 327 -37.31 -4.68 -0.39
N LYS A 328 -37.05 -3.57 0.31
CA LYS A 328 -37.24 -2.23 -0.24
C LYS A 328 -36.27 -1.96 -1.38
N ARG A 329 -35.00 -2.31 -1.21
CA ARG A 329 -33.96 -2.05 -2.23
C ARG A 329 -34.10 -2.97 -3.44
N LEU A 330 -34.46 -4.24 -3.23
CA LEU A 330 -34.70 -5.16 -4.34
C LEU A 330 -35.92 -4.74 -5.16
N ARG A 331 -37.03 -4.32 -4.52
CA ARG A 331 -38.19 -3.72 -5.21
C ARG A 331 -37.79 -2.49 -6.02
N GLN A 332 -36.98 -1.59 -5.43
CA GLN A 332 -36.53 -0.37 -6.09
C GLN A 332 -35.76 -0.67 -7.39
N ILE A 333 -34.83 -1.64 -7.35
CA ILE A 333 -34.10 -2.09 -8.55
C ILE A 333 -35.08 -2.63 -9.60
N LEU A 334 -35.96 -3.55 -9.22
CA LEU A 334 -36.86 -4.22 -10.16
C LEU A 334 -37.89 -3.27 -10.77
N PHE A 335 -38.52 -2.40 -9.97
CA PHE A 335 -39.46 -1.40 -10.48
C PHE A 335 -38.79 -0.39 -11.41
N ASN A 336 -37.54 -0.01 -11.14
CA ASN A 336 -36.82 0.89 -12.05
C ASN A 336 -36.49 0.20 -13.39
N LEU A 337 -35.96 -1.03 -13.36
CA LEU A 337 -35.61 -1.75 -14.60
C LEU A 337 -36.84 -2.14 -15.42
N LEU A 338 -37.86 -2.75 -14.81
CA LEU A 338 -39.11 -3.13 -15.47
C LEU A 338 -39.92 -1.91 -15.91
N GLY A 339 -39.94 -0.87 -15.09
CA GLY A 339 -40.57 0.41 -15.42
C GLY A 339 -39.95 1.05 -16.65
N ASN A 340 -38.60 1.06 -16.74
CA ASN A 340 -37.90 1.57 -17.92
C ASN A 340 -38.18 0.71 -19.16
N ALA A 341 -38.20 -0.61 -19.04
CA ALA A 341 -38.52 -1.52 -20.15
C ALA A 341 -39.90 -1.24 -20.76
N VAL A 342 -40.94 -1.11 -19.93
CA VAL A 342 -42.30 -0.76 -20.38
C VAL A 342 -42.37 0.67 -20.91
N LYS A 343 -41.64 1.60 -20.28
CA LYS A 343 -41.65 3.01 -20.67
C LYS A 343 -41.08 3.24 -22.07
N PHE A 344 -39.96 2.60 -22.40
CA PHE A 344 -39.22 2.79 -23.64
C PHE A 344 -39.59 1.82 -24.77
N THR A 345 -40.53 0.91 -24.49
CA THR A 345 -41.19 0.10 -25.52
C THR A 345 -42.46 0.81 -25.97
N LEU A 346 -42.56 1.15 -27.26
CA LEU A 346 -43.78 1.75 -27.83
C LEU A 346 -44.78 0.69 -28.27
N LYS A 347 -44.27 -0.38 -28.91
CA LYS A 347 -45.01 -1.56 -29.36
C LYS A 347 -44.08 -2.76 -29.25
N GLY A 348 -44.63 -3.95 -29.05
CA GLY A 348 -43.88 -5.20 -28.93
C GLY A 348 -44.04 -5.79 -27.53
N LYS A 349 -42.94 -6.27 -26.95
CA LYS A 349 -42.97 -7.06 -25.72
C LYS A 349 -41.88 -6.73 -24.73
N VAL A 350 -42.18 -6.97 -23.45
CA VAL A 350 -41.23 -6.95 -22.35
C VAL A 350 -41.24 -8.33 -21.70
N THR A 351 -40.08 -8.96 -21.57
CA THR A 351 -39.90 -10.26 -20.92
C THR A 351 -39.15 -10.08 -19.60
N PHE A 352 -39.73 -10.58 -18.51
CA PHE A 352 -39.07 -10.73 -17.22
C PHE A 352 -38.78 -12.20 -16.96
N ASP A 353 -37.50 -12.56 -16.93
CA ASP A 353 -37.01 -13.92 -16.74
C ASP A 353 -36.24 -13.99 -15.42
N ILE A 354 -36.63 -14.94 -14.56
CA ILE A 354 -35.97 -15.23 -13.30
C ILE A 354 -35.57 -16.70 -13.27
N SER A 355 -34.28 -16.93 -13.07
CA SER A 355 -33.70 -18.26 -13.02
C SER A 355 -32.67 -18.38 -11.91
N CYS A 356 -32.51 -19.58 -11.34
CA CYS A 356 -31.35 -19.88 -10.52
C CYS A 356 -30.17 -20.17 -11.46
N LYS A 357 -29.09 -19.40 -11.34
CA LYS A 357 -27.87 -19.60 -12.15
C LYS A 357 -26.67 -19.58 -11.21
N ASP A 358 -25.81 -20.59 -11.35
CA ASP A 358 -24.67 -20.83 -10.45
C ASP A 358 -25.12 -20.99 -8.98
N LYS A 359 -24.78 -20.01 -8.11
CA LYS A 359 -25.15 -19.94 -6.68
C LYS A 359 -26.15 -18.83 -6.35
N GLY A 360 -26.65 -18.10 -7.35
CA GLY A 360 -27.50 -16.93 -7.17
C GLY A 360 -28.81 -16.97 -7.94
N ILE A 361 -29.62 -15.94 -7.74
CA ILE A 361 -30.84 -15.69 -8.52
C ILE A 361 -30.51 -14.63 -9.57
N CYS A 362 -30.73 -14.99 -10.83
CA CYS A 362 -30.56 -14.12 -11.98
C CYS A 362 -31.90 -13.45 -12.31
N PHE A 363 -31.90 -12.12 -12.34
CA PHE A 363 -33.03 -11.31 -12.80
C PHE A 363 -32.67 -10.73 -14.16
N LYS A 364 -33.41 -11.11 -15.21
CA LYS A 364 -33.18 -10.67 -16.59
C LYS A 364 -34.44 -10.01 -17.15
N ILE A 365 -34.29 -8.76 -17.59
CA ILE A 365 -35.35 -7.94 -18.17
C ILE A 365 -34.97 -7.66 -19.62
N THR A 366 -35.82 -8.04 -20.57
CA THR A 366 -35.61 -7.81 -22.01
C THR A 366 -36.78 -7.04 -22.60
N ASP A 367 -36.51 -5.94 -23.28
CA ASP A 367 -37.49 -5.14 -24.00
C ASP A 367 -37.19 -5.11 -25.50
N THR A 368 -38.22 -4.89 -26.32
CA THR A 368 -38.09 -4.67 -27.78
C THR A 368 -38.23 -3.20 -28.15
N GLY A 369 -37.87 -2.29 -27.23
CA GLY A 369 -38.05 -0.85 -27.38
C GLY A 369 -37.00 -0.19 -28.26
N VAL A 370 -36.81 1.12 -28.04
CA VAL A 370 -35.90 1.95 -28.84
C VAL A 370 -34.42 1.54 -28.77
N GLY A 371 -34.04 0.74 -27.78
CA GLY A 371 -32.65 0.35 -27.54
C GLY A 371 -31.72 1.52 -27.21
N ILE A 372 -30.44 1.22 -27.04
CA ILE A 372 -29.42 2.19 -26.62
C ILE A 372 -28.21 2.06 -27.55
N SER A 373 -27.77 3.16 -28.14
CA SER A 373 -26.57 3.19 -28.99
C SER A 373 -25.30 3.00 -28.16
N SER A 374 -24.25 2.42 -28.76
CA SER A 374 -22.95 2.16 -28.11
C SER A 374 -22.35 3.41 -27.44
N ALA A 375 -22.48 4.58 -28.06
CA ALA A 375 -22.02 5.87 -27.50
C ALA A 375 -22.74 6.25 -26.19
N ASN A 376 -23.98 5.79 -26.00
CA ASN A 376 -24.83 6.15 -24.87
C ASN A 376 -24.88 5.09 -23.76
N GLN A 377 -24.44 3.86 -24.02
CA GLN A 377 -24.46 2.77 -23.03
C GLN A 377 -23.64 3.10 -21.77
N LYS A 378 -22.53 3.85 -21.88
CA LYS A 378 -21.77 4.31 -20.71
C LYS A 378 -22.44 5.49 -19.99
N LYS A 379 -23.10 6.37 -20.77
CA LYS A 379 -23.71 7.62 -20.30
C LYS A 379 -24.94 7.38 -19.43
N ILE A 380 -25.78 6.39 -19.76
CA ILE A 380 -27.01 6.09 -19.01
C ILE A 380 -26.80 5.66 -17.55
N PHE A 381 -25.57 5.32 -17.15
CA PHE A 381 -25.22 5.00 -15.77
C PHE A 381 -24.61 6.18 -15.01
N GLN A 382 -24.52 7.37 -15.64
CA GLN A 382 -24.08 8.61 -14.99
C GLN A 382 -25.28 9.36 -14.42
N SER A 383 -25.15 9.92 -13.21
CA SER A 383 -26.21 10.66 -12.54
C SER A 383 -26.68 11.85 -13.38
N PHE A 384 -28.00 12.05 -13.45
CA PHE A 384 -28.66 13.13 -14.19
C PHE A 384 -28.49 13.12 -15.72
N GLN A 385 -27.87 12.08 -16.29
CA GLN A 385 -27.79 11.96 -17.74
C GLN A 385 -29.02 11.28 -18.34
N GLN A 386 -29.54 11.90 -19.39
CA GLN A 386 -30.60 11.35 -20.23
C GLN A 386 -30.11 11.34 -21.68
N VAL A 387 -30.45 10.29 -22.42
CA VAL A 387 -30.10 10.18 -23.84
C VAL A 387 -31.04 11.06 -24.66
N ASP A 388 -30.56 11.74 -25.71
CA ASP A 388 -31.32 12.70 -26.52
C ASP A 388 -32.41 12.07 -27.39
N SER A 389 -33.58 11.78 -26.81
CA SER A 389 -34.81 11.48 -27.56
C SER A 389 -35.98 12.31 -27.01
N ALA A 390 -36.95 12.66 -27.85
CA ALA A 390 -38.13 13.40 -27.42
C ALA A 390 -38.95 12.66 -26.32
N ILE A 391 -38.80 11.34 -26.24
CA ILE A 391 -39.44 10.44 -25.26
C ILE A 391 -38.68 10.47 -23.92
N THR A 392 -37.36 10.50 -23.94
CA THR A 392 -36.51 10.52 -22.73
C THR A 392 -36.50 11.86 -22.01
N ARG A 393 -36.64 13.00 -22.74
CA ARG A 393 -36.71 14.34 -22.12
C ARG A 393 -38.01 14.65 -21.38
N ARG A 394 -39.12 13.99 -21.75
CA ARG A 394 -40.46 14.26 -21.16
C ARG A 394 -40.74 13.45 -19.90
N GLU A 395 -40.02 12.35 -19.69
CA GLU A 395 -40.26 11.46 -18.57
C GLU A 395 -38.92 10.93 -18.06
N GLY A 396 -38.61 11.13 -16.77
CA GLY A 396 -37.47 10.50 -16.09
C GLY A 396 -36.56 11.49 -15.36
N THR A 397 -35.88 10.98 -14.34
CA THR A 397 -35.03 11.77 -13.44
C THR A 397 -33.54 11.65 -13.80
N GLY A 398 -33.18 10.63 -14.60
CA GLY A 398 -31.78 10.26 -14.86
C GLY A 398 -31.07 9.63 -13.66
N LEU A 399 -31.78 9.32 -12.57
CA LEU A 399 -31.19 8.81 -11.32
C LEU A 399 -31.41 7.30 -11.12
N GLY A 400 -32.50 6.74 -11.66
CA GLY A 400 -32.89 5.36 -11.38
C GLY A 400 -31.83 4.32 -11.77
N LEU A 401 -31.26 4.38 -12.98
CA LEU A 401 -30.22 3.45 -13.43
C LEU A 401 -28.91 3.56 -12.64
N PRO A 402 -28.36 4.77 -12.39
CA PRO A 402 -27.22 4.96 -11.48
C PRO A 402 -27.47 4.35 -10.09
N ILE A 403 -28.64 4.63 -9.48
CA ILE A 403 -29.01 4.08 -8.16
C ILE A 403 -29.09 2.54 -8.22
N SER A 404 -29.77 1.98 -9.23
CA SER A 404 -29.91 0.53 -9.39
C SER A 404 -28.54 -0.16 -9.52
N LYS A 405 -27.66 0.38 -10.37
CA LYS A 405 -26.30 -0.14 -10.55
C LYS A 405 -25.54 -0.17 -9.22
N ARG A 406 -25.67 0.88 -8.42
CA ARG A 406 -24.93 1.02 -7.17
C ARG A 406 -25.52 0.18 -6.03
N LEU A 407 -26.85 0.04 -5.96
CA LEU A 407 -27.52 -0.91 -5.06
C LEU A 407 -27.12 -2.36 -5.37
N ILE A 408 -27.07 -2.73 -6.66
CA ILE A 408 -26.60 -4.05 -7.09
C ILE A 408 -25.13 -4.26 -6.70
N SER A 409 -24.28 -3.23 -6.81
CA SER A 409 -22.89 -3.29 -6.30
C SER A 409 -22.81 -3.45 -4.78
N LEU A 410 -23.70 -2.80 -4.01
CA LEU A 410 -23.80 -3.00 -2.56
C LEU A 410 -24.27 -4.42 -2.18
N MET A 411 -25.02 -5.07 -3.08
CA MET A 411 -25.39 -6.49 -2.98
C MET A 411 -24.30 -7.43 -3.53
N ASN A 412 -23.05 -6.94 -3.66
CA ASN A 412 -21.90 -7.69 -4.19
C ASN A 412 -22.10 -8.26 -5.60
N SER A 413 -22.89 -7.58 -6.43
CA SER A 413 -23.20 -8.01 -7.78
C SER A 413 -22.92 -6.91 -8.82
N LYS A 414 -23.07 -7.27 -10.09
CA LYS A 414 -22.89 -6.37 -11.23
C LYS A 414 -24.12 -6.35 -12.11
N LEU A 415 -24.54 -5.15 -12.50
CA LEU A 415 -25.57 -4.93 -13.51
C LEU A 415 -24.93 -4.98 -14.90
N TYR A 416 -25.47 -5.82 -15.75
CA TYR A 416 -25.07 -6.00 -17.14
C TYR A 416 -26.14 -5.44 -18.08
N LEU A 417 -25.69 -5.07 -19.27
CA LEU A 417 -26.50 -4.51 -20.35
C LEU A 417 -26.02 -5.06 -21.68
N ASP A 418 -26.97 -5.49 -22.49
CA ASP A 418 -26.82 -5.74 -23.92
C ASP A 418 -27.93 -4.97 -24.64
N SER A 419 -27.60 -4.13 -25.60
CA SER A 419 -28.59 -3.26 -26.24
C SER A 419 -28.11 -2.78 -27.59
N GLN A 420 -29.02 -2.70 -28.55
CA GLN A 420 -28.78 -2.13 -29.86
C GLN A 420 -29.92 -1.16 -30.20
N ALA A 421 -29.57 0.03 -30.68
CA ALA A 421 -30.55 1.02 -31.13
C ALA A 421 -31.53 0.40 -32.15
N GLY A 422 -32.83 0.58 -31.90
CA GLY A 422 -33.94 0.05 -32.69
C GLY A 422 -34.29 -1.42 -32.45
N LYS A 423 -33.52 -2.17 -31.66
CA LYS A 423 -33.77 -3.61 -31.37
C LYS A 423 -34.17 -3.91 -29.93
N GLY A 424 -34.12 -2.91 -29.06
CA GLY A 424 -34.42 -3.05 -27.63
C GLY A 424 -33.18 -3.25 -26.75
N SER A 425 -33.41 -3.61 -25.49
CA SER A 425 -32.37 -3.77 -24.48
C SER A 425 -32.61 -4.96 -23.58
N THR A 426 -31.52 -5.53 -23.08
CA THR A 426 -31.51 -6.59 -22.07
C THR A 426 -30.66 -6.13 -20.90
N PHE A 427 -31.27 -5.99 -19.72
CA PHE A 427 -30.58 -5.75 -18.46
C PHE A 427 -30.64 -7.01 -17.61
N TRP A 428 -29.53 -7.37 -16.97
CA TRP A 428 -29.53 -8.49 -16.03
C TRP A 428 -28.51 -8.34 -14.91
N PHE A 429 -28.79 -8.99 -13.80
CA PHE A 429 -27.88 -9.08 -12.66
C PHE A 429 -28.16 -10.38 -11.88
N THR A 430 -27.15 -10.85 -11.15
CA THR A 430 -27.24 -12.11 -10.39
C THR A 430 -26.80 -11.87 -8.96
N VAL A 431 -27.69 -12.08 -8.00
CA VAL A 431 -27.40 -11.86 -6.57
C VAL A 431 -27.45 -13.20 -5.85
N GLU A 432 -26.44 -13.44 -5.01
CA GLU A 432 -26.45 -14.56 -4.08
C GLU A 432 -27.24 -14.16 -2.84
N PHE A 433 -28.33 -14.88 -2.58
CA PHE A 433 -29.11 -14.74 -1.36
C PHE A 433 -28.92 -15.98 -0.50
N PRO A 434 -28.80 -15.84 0.83
CA PRO A 434 -28.94 -16.97 1.74
C PRO A 434 -30.30 -17.65 1.50
N LYS A 435 -30.27 -18.91 1.08
CA LYS A 435 -31.47 -19.72 0.87
C LYS A 435 -32.04 -20.14 2.22
N ILE A 436 -33.35 -20.03 2.38
CA ILE A 436 -34.07 -20.58 3.53
C ILE A 436 -35.07 -21.59 2.97
N GLU A 437 -34.84 -22.87 3.24
CA GLU A 437 -35.85 -23.90 2.96
C GLU A 437 -36.94 -23.78 4.03
N MET A 438 -38.13 -23.34 3.62
CA MET A 438 -39.30 -23.34 4.50
C MET A 438 -39.80 -24.77 4.67
N ASN A 439 -39.52 -25.39 5.82
CA ASN A 439 -40.26 -26.56 6.27
C ASN A 439 -41.56 -26.10 6.94
N SER A 440 -42.70 -26.40 6.30
CA SER A 440 -44.10 -26.28 6.75
C SER A 440 -44.81 -24.91 6.68
N PRO A 441 -46.13 -24.90 6.33
CA PRO A 441 -46.94 -23.69 6.14
C PRO A 441 -47.62 -23.23 7.45
N GLU A 442 -46.85 -22.90 8.47
CA GLU A 442 -47.38 -22.30 9.71
C GLU A 442 -46.76 -20.92 9.95
N ALA A 443 -47.19 -19.92 9.18
CA ALA A 443 -47.24 -18.49 9.56
C ALA A 443 -47.53 -17.58 8.34
N PHE A 444 -48.65 -17.79 7.64
CA PHE A 444 -49.22 -16.75 6.77
C PHE A 444 -50.63 -16.40 7.22
N GLY A 445 -50.70 -15.67 8.34
CA GLY A 445 -51.89 -14.94 8.74
C GLY A 445 -51.87 -13.53 8.18
N ASN A 446 -52.64 -13.30 7.11
CA ASN A 446 -53.21 -12.04 6.60
C ASN A 446 -52.28 -10.84 6.35
N LYS A 447 -51.97 -10.59 5.06
CA LYS A 447 -51.30 -9.37 4.56
C LYS A 447 -52.22 -8.31 3.94
N TYR A 448 -53.54 -8.46 3.99
CA TYR A 448 -54.48 -7.44 3.50
C TYR A 448 -55.16 -6.68 4.65
N GLU A 449 -54.37 -5.94 5.44
CA GLU A 449 -54.90 -4.87 6.32
C GLU A 449 -53.79 -3.89 6.77
N LEU A 450 -53.06 -3.29 5.82
CA LEU A 450 -51.96 -2.35 6.12
C LEU A 450 -52.10 -0.96 5.46
N SER A 451 -53.32 -0.53 5.14
CA SER A 451 -53.61 0.87 4.77
C SER A 451 -54.54 1.61 5.74
N ALA A 452 -54.91 1.02 6.89
CA ALA A 452 -55.77 1.70 7.86
C ALA A 452 -55.47 1.29 9.31
N ARG A 453 -54.33 1.72 9.88
CA ARG A 453 -54.13 1.89 11.34
C ARG A 453 -52.76 2.52 11.66
N ALA A 454 -52.63 3.81 11.37
CA ALA A 454 -51.59 4.68 11.93
C ALA A 454 -51.86 5.00 13.43
N GLY A 455 -52.32 4.02 14.20
CA GLY A 455 -52.78 4.23 15.57
C GLY A 455 -53.12 2.92 16.25
N LYS A 456 -52.08 2.17 16.63
CA LYS A 456 -52.03 1.17 17.72
C LYS A 456 -50.67 0.49 17.69
N GLU A 457 -49.71 1.11 18.36
CA GLU A 457 -48.47 0.46 18.77
C GLU A 457 -48.77 -0.71 19.71
N PHE A 458 -47.99 -1.77 19.53
CA PHE A 458 -47.70 -2.84 20.48
C PHE A 458 -48.88 -3.49 21.22
N LYS A 459 -49.34 -4.63 20.71
CA LYS A 459 -49.87 -5.70 21.57
C LYS A 459 -49.20 -7.05 21.26
N ILE A 460 -48.27 -7.41 22.17
CA ILE A 460 -48.15 -8.72 22.86
C ILE A 460 -47.56 -9.84 21.98
N LEU A 461 -46.33 -10.35 22.16
CA LEU A 461 -45.75 -10.95 23.39
C LEU A 461 -46.76 -11.89 24.09
N SER A 462 -47.40 -12.79 23.33
CA SER A 462 -48.27 -13.83 23.90
C SER A 462 -47.47 -15.10 24.19
N GLN A 463 -46.52 -14.98 25.12
CA GLN A 463 -46.41 -15.95 26.20
C GLN A 463 -46.20 -15.13 27.47
N GLN A 464 -47.28 -14.96 28.22
CA GLN A 464 -47.22 -14.60 29.63
C GLN A 464 -46.45 -15.72 30.35
N PRO A 465 -45.38 -15.43 31.09
CA PRO A 465 -45.35 -15.89 32.47
C PRO A 465 -46.48 -15.12 33.17
N SER A 466 -47.45 -15.87 33.65
CA SER A 466 -48.53 -15.43 34.51
C SER A 466 -48.00 -14.64 35.71
N SER A 467 -47.97 -13.31 35.61
CA SER A 467 -48.10 -12.28 36.68
C SER A 467 -47.51 -10.94 36.23
N LEU A 468 -48.38 -10.00 35.84
CA LEU A 468 -48.02 -8.58 35.63
C LEU A 468 -48.03 -7.88 37.00
N GLU A 469 -46.87 -7.80 37.64
CA GLU A 469 -46.64 -6.75 38.63
C GLU A 469 -46.30 -5.45 37.89
N SER A 470 -47.03 -4.38 38.24
CA SER A 470 -46.85 -3.02 37.71
C SER A 470 -45.39 -2.55 37.82
N ILE A 471 -44.79 -2.13 36.71
CA ILE A 471 -43.42 -1.58 36.70
C ILE A 471 -43.33 -0.40 37.68
N PRO A 472 -42.46 -0.42 38.71
CA PRO A 472 -42.40 0.60 39.74
C PRO A 472 -42.01 1.98 39.17
N LYS A 473 -42.81 3.02 39.46
CA LYS A 473 -42.48 4.42 39.11
C LYS A 473 -41.27 4.98 39.86
N THR A 474 -40.79 4.29 40.89
CA THR A 474 -39.64 4.71 41.71
C THR A 474 -38.43 3.79 41.50
N ASN A 475 -37.21 4.32 41.64
CA ASN A 475 -35.96 3.54 41.50
C ASN A 475 -35.73 2.54 42.66
N LYS A 476 -36.68 2.38 43.59
CA LYS A 476 -36.48 1.55 44.79
C LYS A 476 -36.45 0.05 44.53
N HIS A 477 -36.97 -0.42 43.40
CA HIS A 477 -37.10 -1.86 43.07
C HIS A 477 -36.58 -2.22 41.67
N ILE A 478 -35.80 -1.35 41.03
CA ILE A 478 -35.20 -1.62 39.71
C ILE A 478 -33.73 -1.96 39.92
N LYS A 479 -33.31 -3.16 39.50
CA LYS A 479 -31.91 -3.58 39.52
C LYS A 479 -31.16 -2.90 38.35
N PRO A 480 -30.13 -2.09 38.61
CA PRO A 480 -29.42 -1.39 37.55
C PRO A 480 -28.46 -2.35 36.81
N PRO A 481 -28.14 -2.06 35.53
CA PRO A 481 -27.06 -2.74 34.83
C PRO A 481 -25.69 -2.36 35.45
N PRO A 482 -24.60 -3.07 35.11
CA PRO A 482 -23.27 -2.80 35.63
C PRO A 482 -22.83 -1.34 35.46
N LYS A 483 -22.00 -0.84 36.39
CA LYS A 483 -21.62 0.59 36.49
C LYS A 483 -21.05 1.18 35.19
N ASN A 484 -20.24 0.41 34.46
CA ASN A 484 -19.71 0.81 33.15
C ASN A 484 -20.81 1.06 32.10
N VAL A 485 -21.89 0.27 32.14
CA VAL A 485 -23.06 0.44 31.27
C VAL A 485 -23.86 1.67 31.68
N LEU A 486 -24.05 1.91 32.98
CA LEU A 486 -24.69 3.12 33.50
C LEU A 486 -23.90 4.39 33.13
N GLU A 487 -22.57 4.38 33.26
CA GLU A 487 -21.71 5.51 32.88
C GLU A 487 -21.80 5.80 31.38
N THR A 488 -21.83 4.76 30.55
CA THR A 488 -22.03 4.89 29.11
C THR A 488 -23.40 5.51 28.79
N LEU A 489 -24.46 5.05 29.45
CA LEU A 489 -25.80 5.60 29.27
C LEU A 489 -25.88 7.06 29.75
N ASN A 490 -25.19 7.40 30.84
CA ASN A 490 -25.13 8.77 31.33
C ASN A 490 -24.41 9.70 30.36
N GLN A 491 -23.29 9.27 29.77
CA GLN A 491 -22.60 10.04 28.73
C GLN A 491 -23.48 10.27 27.50
N LEU A 492 -24.21 9.25 27.05
CA LEU A 492 -25.16 9.39 25.95
C LEU A 492 -26.31 10.35 26.31
N ALA A 493 -26.80 10.29 27.56
CA ALA A 493 -27.85 11.17 28.05
C ALA A 493 -27.38 12.63 28.14
N ILE A 494 -26.14 12.89 28.61
CA ILE A 494 -25.53 14.22 28.62
C ILE A 494 -25.41 14.77 27.19
N LYS A 495 -25.00 13.94 26.24
CA LYS A 495 -24.87 14.27 24.81
C LYS A 495 -26.22 14.38 24.07
N GLY A 496 -27.34 13.97 24.68
CA GLY A 496 -28.66 14.00 24.05
C GLY A 496 -28.89 12.94 22.97
N ASP A 497 -28.07 11.89 22.91
CA ASP A 497 -28.15 10.85 21.88
C ASP A 497 -29.24 9.80 22.21
N ILE A 498 -30.49 10.20 22.06
CA ILE A 498 -31.69 9.39 22.39
C ILE A 498 -31.74 8.11 21.55
N LEU A 499 -31.28 8.14 20.29
CA LEU A 499 -31.28 6.98 19.40
C LEU A 499 -30.33 5.88 19.87
N ARG A 500 -29.12 6.23 20.32
CA ARG A 500 -28.19 5.25 20.91
C ARG A 500 -28.64 4.76 22.27
N ILE A 501 -29.28 5.62 23.08
CA ILE A 501 -29.90 5.20 24.35
C ILE A 501 -31.01 4.17 24.08
N LYS A 502 -31.87 4.41 23.09
CA LYS A 502 -32.95 3.49 22.68
C LYS A 502 -32.40 2.14 22.21
N LYS A 503 -31.32 2.14 21.41
CA LYS A 503 -30.64 0.90 20.98
C LYS A 503 -30.06 0.12 22.16
N LYS A 504 -29.39 0.81 23.11
CA LYS A 504 -28.89 0.16 24.32
C LYS A 504 -30.02 -0.33 25.23
N ALA A 505 -31.14 0.38 25.31
CA ALA A 505 -32.30 -0.04 26.08
C ALA A 505 -32.88 -1.36 25.56
N ILE A 506 -32.97 -1.55 24.24
CA ILE A 506 -33.40 -2.83 23.63
C ILE A 506 -32.51 -3.99 24.06
N ILE A 507 -31.19 -3.80 23.99
CA ILE A 507 -30.22 -4.83 24.44
C ILE A 507 -30.37 -5.11 25.94
N LEU A 508 -30.71 -4.10 26.74
CA LEU A 508 -30.93 -4.26 28.17
C LEU A 508 -32.25 -4.99 28.51
N VAL A 509 -33.26 -4.91 27.64
CA VAL A 509 -34.53 -5.67 27.80
C VAL A 509 -34.31 -7.17 27.64
N GLU A 510 -33.36 -7.58 26.80
CA GLU A 510 -33.06 -8.99 26.52
C GLU A 510 -32.37 -9.71 27.69
N ASN A 511 -31.90 -8.99 28.70
CA ASN A 511 -31.25 -9.59 29.86
C ASN A 511 -32.17 -9.60 31.10
N VAL A 512 -32.41 -10.79 31.63
CA VAL A 512 -33.34 -11.05 32.75
C VAL A 512 -33.01 -10.21 34.00
N ASP A 513 -31.73 -9.95 34.28
CA ASP A 513 -31.31 -9.22 35.49
C ASP A 513 -31.67 -7.74 35.48
N TYR A 514 -31.79 -7.12 34.30
CA TYR A 514 -32.03 -5.68 34.15
C TYR A 514 -33.11 -5.36 33.11
N ALA A 515 -33.95 -6.34 32.74
CA ALA A 515 -35.03 -6.19 31.79
C ALA A 515 -35.99 -5.03 32.15
N ILE A 516 -36.31 -4.89 33.44
CA ILE A 516 -37.16 -3.81 33.95
C ILE A 516 -36.49 -2.43 33.79
N PHE A 517 -35.17 -2.36 33.99
CA PHE A 517 -34.39 -1.14 33.74
C PHE A 517 -34.37 -0.81 32.25
N GLY A 518 -34.10 -1.82 31.41
CA GLY A 518 -34.09 -1.69 29.95
C GLY A 518 -35.43 -1.21 29.41
N GLN A 519 -36.54 -1.79 29.89
CA GLN A 519 -37.89 -1.44 29.45
C GLN A 519 -38.23 0.00 29.81
N ARG A 520 -37.95 0.41 31.05
CA ARG A 520 -38.20 1.78 31.49
C ARG A 520 -37.34 2.81 30.72
N LEU A 521 -36.08 2.47 30.44
CA LEU A 521 -35.21 3.31 29.63
C LEU A 521 -35.69 3.41 28.17
N TYR A 522 -36.21 2.30 27.63
CA TYR A 522 -36.80 2.25 26.29
C TYR A 522 -38.03 3.16 26.19
N ASP A 523 -38.92 3.11 27.17
CA ASP A 523 -40.13 3.93 27.23
C ASP A 523 -39.78 5.42 27.29
N LEU A 524 -38.84 5.81 28.18
CA LEU A 524 -38.38 7.19 28.30
C LEU A 524 -37.69 7.70 27.04
N SER A 525 -36.90 6.84 26.37
CA SER A 525 -36.23 7.18 25.11
C SER A 525 -37.21 7.32 23.94
N THR A 526 -38.28 6.53 23.92
CA THR A 526 -39.34 6.62 22.90
C THR A 526 -40.20 7.86 23.09
N ALA A 527 -40.42 8.28 24.34
CA ALA A 527 -41.07 9.53 24.68
C ALA A 527 -40.17 10.79 24.54
N PHE A 528 -38.93 10.63 24.06
CA PHE A 528 -37.93 11.71 23.94
C PHE A 528 -37.68 12.51 25.24
N ASN A 529 -37.91 11.91 26.41
CA ASN A 529 -37.85 12.62 27.69
C ASN A 529 -36.45 12.56 28.32
N ILE A 530 -35.51 13.32 27.74
CA ILE A 530 -34.08 13.29 28.12
C ILE A 530 -33.83 13.68 29.58
N ASN A 531 -34.67 14.55 30.15
CA ASN A 531 -34.53 15.00 31.54
C ASN A 531 -34.87 13.88 32.53
N GLU A 532 -35.92 13.11 32.26
CA GLU A 532 -36.28 11.94 33.07
C GLU A 532 -35.29 10.78 32.88
N ILE A 533 -34.69 10.63 31.69
CA ILE A 533 -33.59 9.67 31.47
C ILE A 533 -32.38 10.03 32.34
N LYS A 534 -31.96 11.30 32.34
CA LYS A 534 -30.86 11.81 33.17
C LYS A 534 -31.14 11.60 34.65
N LYS A 535 -32.37 11.89 35.10
CA LYS A 535 -32.80 11.70 36.50
C LYS A 535 -32.83 10.23 36.91
N MET A 536 -33.31 9.35 36.03
CA MET A 536 -33.34 7.90 36.26
C MET A 536 -31.92 7.34 36.40
N ILE A 537 -31.03 7.62 35.43
CA ILE A 537 -29.65 7.12 35.43
C ILE A 537 -28.85 7.73 36.59
N GLY A 538 -29.00 9.04 36.83
CA GLY A 538 -28.33 9.75 37.91
C GLY A 538 -28.66 9.18 39.30
N GLY A 539 -29.92 8.77 39.53
CA GLY A 539 -30.33 8.16 40.80
C GLY A 539 -29.74 6.77 41.08
N PHE A 540 -29.14 6.11 40.09
CA PHE A 540 -28.39 4.85 40.26
C PHE A 540 -26.87 5.04 40.29
N LEU A 541 -26.36 6.17 39.79
CA LEU A 541 -24.95 6.54 39.90
C LEU A 541 -24.61 7.21 41.23
N SER A 542 -25.62 7.74 41.93
CA SER A 542 -25.48 8.38 43.25
C SER A 542 -25.68 7.42 44.45
N LYS A 543 -25.94 6.14 44.19
CA LYS A 543 -26.03 5.06 45.18
C LYS A 543 -24.84 4.13 45.01
#